data_AF-A0A947MT89-F1
#
_entry.id   AF-A0A947MT89-F1
#
_cell.length_a   1.000
_cell.length_b   1.000
_cell.length_c   1.000
_cell.angle_alpha   90.00
_cell.angle_beta   90.00
_cell.angle_gamma   90.00
#
_symmetry.space_group_name_H-M   'P 1'
#
loop_
_entity.id
_entity.type
_entity.pdbx_description
1 polymer ?
#
loop_
_entity_poly.entity_id
_entity_poly.type
_entity_poly.pdbx_seq_one_letter_code
_entity_poly.pdbx_strand_id
1 'polypeptide(L)'
;MRAVLDADAGRDGMVPTSAGEKADRSVIVVTGATWLSVYDEASESQDKGVLDRVGKALSKALAAPVFSVLIHDSDLLRLALYEGGKRTDTFESDPAGASGKRGGSEKHAAAWRHLATGGSDDALSSVFGGGELFAEAALPMLALALGVDEGRLNQGQRYLAEGSSGPLPDGSIVLGWRANQRPAWDVPAEGPPCLETTWQQAERVWGLPRAEVTSYPEMAALGCRVQVSVTTMNAGGASKGLVVEVCSDDLVEWRKVQVVLGRPQREKWIERPLAREGDAWVARFPDADLPPGQASHDVPMSSAAMMKAMHARSATQVHVNVIGIGTRVGHAAVTIRLTPTVGTGTSERLEVDIRSTKGRPLRAPADVHPKELGALSDRSRLVALVVLEPAALARADEALAAIASAFPVAGKVRTTNFDGTPRTIGVLSTRSAPRTSTGAAKGFFAGKRWRDLLDAACAGASLLQAEWVTDAKSMDRSAEVFIGAGIIPPPDSVPAVTLGVRGASADAESALVAAIDVLARDGVVLQAFVTRWGETPAVDETPYETACGVRGLCTTQREWATRWLRGLGPGWLWLGRDLRAHVDAAALSPTVLGDSLRIEIADVFAAENALAPVLPAAEDWKAATLRS
;
A
#
# COMPACT_ATOMS: atom_id res chain seq x y z
N MET A 1 -17.91 -39.03 13.01
CA MET A 1 -17.63 -37.67 12.48
C MET A 1 -18.60 -36.62 13.00
N ARG A 2 -19.92 -36.67 12.70
CA ARG A 2 -20.88 -35.64 13.16
C ARG A 2 -20.79 -35.33 14.66
N ALA A 3 -20.79 -36.35 15.53
CA ALA A 3 -20.62 -36.15 16.98
C ALA A 3 -19.31 -35.43 17.38
N VAL A 4 -18.24 -35.59 16.61
CA VAL A 4 -16.97 -34.86 16.83
C VAL A 4 -17.12 -33.40 16.47
N LEU A 5 -17.74 -33.11 15.32
CA LEU A 5 -17.98 -31.75 14.85
C LEU A 5 -18.99 -31.03 15.76
N ASP A 6 -20.03 -31.73 16.23
CA ASP A 6 -20.98 -31.21 17.24
C ASP A 6 -20.27 -30.89 18.56
N ALA A 7 -19.35 -31.75 19.01
CA ALA A 7 -18.58 -31.50 20.23
C ALA A 7 -17.57 -30.36 20.07
N ASP A 8 -16.98 -30.18 18.88
CA ASP A 8 -16.09 -29.05 18.60
C ASP A 8 -16.88 -27.73 18.52
N ALA A 9 -17.97 -27.69 17.76
CA ALA A 9 -18.88 -26.53 17.70
C ALA A 9 -19.48 -26.19 19.08
N GLY A 10 -19.80 -27.20 19.90
CA GLY A 10 -20.26 -27.01 21.27
C GLY A 10 -19.23 -26.33 22.19
N ARG A 11 -17.93 -26.54 21.97
CA ARG A 11 -16.87 -25.81 22.70
C ARG A 11 -16.85 -24.32 22.35
N ASP A 12 -17.29 -23.99 21.14
CA ASP A 12 -17.46 -22.61 20.67
C ASP A 12 -18.84 -22.04 21.07
N GLY A 13 -19.59 -22.74 21.94
CA GLY A 13 -20.90 -22.30 22.40
C GLY A 13 -22.00 -22.40 21.34
N MET A 14 -21.84 -23.26 20.34
CA MET A 14 -22.79 -23.44 19.25
C MET A 14 -23.66 -24.69 19.43
N VAL A 15 -24.85 -24.66 18.83
CA VAL A 15 -25.82 -25.76 18.79
C VAL A 15 -26.18 -26.07 17.33
N PRO A 16 -26.50 -27.33 16.98
CA PRO A 16 -26.91 -27.67 15.62
C PRO A 16 -28.12 -26.84 15.17
N THR A 17 -28.11 -26.40 13.90
CA THR A 17 -29.25 -25.68 13.31
C THR A 17 -30.41 -26.61 12.99
N SER A 18 -31.64 -26.13 13.20
CA SER A 18 -32.85 -26.78 12.66
C SER A 18 -33.01 -26.51 11.17
N ALA A 19 -33.85 -27.28 10.47
CA ALA A 19 -34.12 -27.07 9.05
C ALA A 19 -34.64 -25.65 8.78
N GLY A 20 -33.97 -24.92 7.88
CA GLY A 20 -34.30 -23.53 7.52
C GLY A 20 -33.67 -22.45 8.40
N GLU A 21 -33.01 -22.81 9.51
CA GLU A 21 -32.24 -21.84 10.30
C GLU A 21 -30.92 -21.47 9.61
N LYS A 22 -30.54 -20.19 9.70
CA LYS A 22 -29.24 -19.70 9.22
C LYS A 22 -28.13 -20.13 10.18
N ALA A 23 -27.12 -20.84 9.66
CA ALA A 23 -25.94 -21.25 10.40
C ALA A 23 -24.95 -20.09 10.61
N ASP A 24 -24.33 -20.06 11.78
CA ASP A 24 -23.22 -19.17 12.16
C ASP A 24 -21.85 -19.84 11.96
N ARG A 25 -21.82 -21.16 11.81
CA ARG A 25 -20.68 -21.95 11.35
C ARG A 25 -21.22 -23.08 10.50
N SER A 26 -20.60 -23.31 9.36
CA SER A 26 -20.93 -24.43 8.47
C SER A 26 -19.71 -25.31 8.24
N VAL A 27 -19.94 -26.61 8.15
CA VAL A 27 -18.94 -27.60 7.73
C VAL A 27 -19.50 -28.35 6.55
N ILE A 28 -18.74 -28.36 5.45
CA ILE A 28 -19.07 -29.14 4.26
C ILE A 28 -18.25 -30.42 4.32
N VAL A 29 -18.93 -31.55 4.29
CA VAL A 29 -18.30 -32.87 4.20
C VAL A 29 -18.53 -33.40 2.80
N VAL A 30 -17.46 -33.70 2.07
CA VAL A 30 -17.53 -34.24 0.71
C VAL A 30 -17.07 -35.69 0.73
N THR A 31 -17.94 -36.60 0.29
CA THR A 31 -17.61 -38.02 0.18
C THR A 31 -16.83 -38.30 -1.09
N GLY A 32 -15.82 -39.17 -1.00
CA GLY A 32 -15.02 -39.64 -2.14
C GLY A 32 -14.80 -41.15 -2.05
N ALA A 33 -14.27 -41.74 -3.12
CA ALA A 33 -14.02 -43.18 -3.17
C ALA A 33 -13.01 -43.63 -2.11
N THR A 34 -11.95 -42.85 -1.90
CA THR A 34 -10.83 -43.13 -0.98
C THR A 34 -10.76 -42.16 0.19
N TRP A 35 -11.18 -40.90 -0.02
CA TRP A 35 -11.03 -39.83 0.97
C TRP A 35 -12.35 -39.12 1.30
N LEU A 36 -12.47 -38.74 2.58
CA LEU A 36 -13.47 -37.80 3.08
C LEU A 36 -12.81 -36.43 3.24
N SER A 37 -13.34 -35.41 2.56
CA SER A 37 -12.87 -34.03 2.72
C SER A 37 -13.80 -33.28 3.67
N VAL A 38 -13.22 -32.54 4.61
CA VAL A 38 -13.96 -31.74 5.60
C VAL A 38 -13.50 -30.30 5.48
N TYR A 39 -14.41 -29.43 5.05
CA TYR A 39 -14.17 -28.00 4.91
C TYR A 39 -14.93 -27.27 6.01
N ASP A 40 -14.18 -26.70 6.94
CA ASP A 40 -14.72 -26.06 8.13
C ASP A 40 -14.63 -24.55 8.00
N GLU A 41 -15.74 -23.84 8.11
CA GLU A 41 -15.76 -22.38 8.05
C GLU A 41 -14.86 -21.76 9.13
N ALA A 42 -14.67 -22.41 10.29
CA ALA A 42 -13.77 -21.92 11.33
C ALA A 42 -12.29 -21.95 10.92
N SER A 43 -11.93 -22.75 9.90
CA SER A 43 -10.56 -22.79 9.38
C SER A 43 -10.23 -21.64 8.42
N GLU A 44 -11.25 -20.91 7.94
CA GLU A 44 -11.09 -19.75 7.04
C GLU A 44 -10.33 -18.58 7.68
N SER A 45 -10.24 -18.54 9.01
CA SER A 45 -9.39 -17.58 9.71
C SER A 45 -7.92 -18.00 9.76
N GLN A 46 -7.56 -19.09 9.08
CA GLN A 46 -6.21 -19.66 9.04
C GLN A 46 -5.65 -19.99 10.44
N ASP A 47 -6.54 -20.25 11.41
CA ASP A 47 -6.13 -20.61 12.78
C ASP A 47 -5.66 -22.06 12.81
N LYS A 48 -4.34 -22.24 12.89
CA LYS A 48 -3.68 -23.54 13.04
C LYS A 48 -4.25 -24.35 14.20
N GLY A 49 -4.69 -23.69 15.29
CA GLY A 49 -5.28 -24.31 16.46
C GLY A 49 -6.65 -24.95 16.18
N VAL A 50 -7.47 -24.38 15.30
CA VAL A 50 -8.74 -24.98 14.88
C VAL A 50 -8.48 -26.28 14.12
N LEU A 51 -7.62 -26.23 13.10
CA LEU A 51 -7.25 -27.41 12.31
C LEU A 51 -6.62 -28.51 13.17
N ASP A 52 -5.75 -28.15 14.12
CA ASP A 52 -5.12 -29.08 15.04
C ASP A 52 -6.14 -29.79 15.94
N ARG A 53 -7.14 -29.08 16.44
CA ARG A 53 -8.20 -29.66 17.29
C ARG A 53 -9.07 -30.62 16.50
N VAL A 54 -9.57 -30.18 15.33
CA VAL A 54 -10.45 -30.98 14.47
C VAL A 54 -9.71 -32.21 13.94
N GLY A 55 -8.47 -32.06 13.46
CA GLY A 55 -7.65 -33.18 12.95
C GLY A 55 -7.36 -34.25 14.00
N LYS A 56 -7.02 -33.87 15.24
CA LYS A 56 -6.86 -34.81 16.36
C LYS A 56 -8.19 -35.50 16.70
N ALA A 57 -9.27 -34.74 16.82
CA ALA A 57 -10.54 -35.31 17.22
C ALA A 57 -11.09 -36.29 16.17
N LEU A 58 -10.95 -35.97 14.86
CA LEU A 58 -11.36 -36.84 13.77
C LEU A 58 -10.49 -38.10 13.67
N SER A 59 -9.15 -37.98 13.71
CA SER A 59 -8.26 -39.14 13.63
C SER A 59 -8.49 -40.14 14.76
N LYS A 60 -8.78 -39.64 15.98
CA LYS A 60 -9.17 -40.49 17.11
C LYS A 60 -10.52 -41.17 16.90
N ALA A 61 -11.54 -40.41 16.50
CA ALA A 61 -12.91 -40.92 16.42
C ALA A 61 -13.15 -41.86 15.24
N LEU A 62 -12.42 -41.67 14.14
CA LEU A 62 -12.52 -42.51 12.95
C LEU A 62 -11.51 -43.66 12.95
N ALA A 63 -10.59 -43.69 13.93
CA ALA A 63 -9.46 -44.63 13.97
C ALA A 63 -8.71 -44.69 12.62
N ALA A 64 -8.56 -43.54 11.97
CA ALA A 64 -7.98 -43.39 10.64
C ALA A 64 -7.02 -42.19 10.62
N PRO A 65 -6.00 -42.21 9.74
CA PRO A 65 -5.18 -41.03 9.52
C PRO A 65 -6.01 -39.85 9.00
N VAL A 66 -5.67 -38.65 9.45
CA VAL A 66 -6.25 -37.39 8.98
C VAL A 66 -5.11 -36.44 8.68
N PHE A 67 -5.20 -35.66 7.61
CA PHE A 67 -4.28 -34.57 7.37
C PHE A 67 -5.04 -33.26 7.14
N SER A 68 -4.37 -32.14 7.42
CA SER A 68 -4.88 -30.80 7.14
C SER A 68 -3.96 -30.09 6.16
N VAL A 69 -4.56 -29.34 5.24
CA VAL A 69 -3.90 -28.41 4.33
C VAL A 69 -4.28 -26.99 4.75
N LEU A 70 -3.28 -26.12 4.87
CA LEU A 70 -3.49 -24.69 5.11
C LEU A 70 -2.52 -23.90 4.24
N ILE A 71 -3.05 -23.00 3.43
CA ILE A 71 -2.26 -22.03 2.68
C ILE A 71 -2.40 -20.68 3.37
N HIS A 72 -1.27 -20.11 3.78
CA HIS A 72 -1.12 -18.73 4.23
C HIS A 72 -0.58 -17.91 3.06
N ASP A 73 -1.22 -16.78 2.74
CA ASP A 73 -0.76 -15.74 1.82
C ASP A 73 -0.11 -16.21 0.49
N SER A 74 -0.71 -17.21 -0.19
CA SER A 74 -0.28 -17.81 -1.48
C SER A 74 1.13 -18.42 -1.52
N ASP A 75 1.98 -18.21 -0.52
CA ASP A 75 3.39 -18.63 -0.53
C ASP A 75 3.75 -19.60 0.62
N LEU A 76 2.95 -19.64 1.69
CA LEU A 76 3.20 -20.48 2.85
C LEU A 76 2.21 -21.64 2.95
N LEU A 77 2.66 -22.82 2.51
CA LEU A 77 1.94 -24.08 2.68
C LEU A 77 2.27 -24.69 4.04
N ARG A 78 1.22 -25.04 4.81
CA ARG A 78 1.31 -25.86 6.01
C ARG A 78 0.53 -27.16 5.83
N LEU A 79 1.21 -28.27 6.06
CA LEU A 79 0.62 -29.61 6.10
C LEU A 79 0.79 -30.17 7.51
N ALA A 80 -0.22 -30.85 8.03
CA ALA A 80 -0.11 -31.56 9.30
C ALA A 80 -0.81 -32.91 9.24
N LEU A 81 -0.18 -33.94 9.82
CA LEU A 81 -0.66 -35.31 9.86
C LEU A 81 -1.08 -35.67 11.28
N TYR A 82 -2.22 -36.37 11.41
CA TYR A 82 -2.81 -36.77 12.67
C TYR A 82 -3.19 -38.25 12.67
N GLU A 83 -2.80 -38.95 13.73
CA GLU A 83 -3.07 -40.38 13.92
C GLU A 83 -3.46 -40.65 15.38
N GLY A 84 -4.56 -41.38 15.59
CA GLY A 84 -4.98 -41.77 16.94
C GLY A 84 -5.17 -40.59 17.90
N GLY A 85 -5.51 -39.40 17.40
CA GLY A 85 -5.67 -38.20 18.21
C GLY A 85 -4.40 -37.42 18.52
N LYS A 86 -3.28 -37.73 17.88
CA LYS A 86 -2.01 -37.03 18.03
C LYS A 86 -1.57 -36.45 16.68
N ARG A 87 -0.91 -35.30 16.70
CA ARG A 87 -0.22 -34.76 15.51
C ARG A 87 1.13 -35.46 15.39
N THR A 88 1.33 -36.24 14.33
CA THR A 88 2.53 -37.06 14.13
C THR A 88 3.56 -36.40 13.22
N ASP A 89 3.13 -35.50 12.34
CA ASP A 89 4.03 -34.71 11.50
C ASP A 89 3.49 -33.30 11.21
N THR A 90 4.39 -32.36 10.87
CA THR A 90 4.04 -31.01 10.42
C THR A 90 5.10 -30.49 9.47
N PHE A 91 4.68 -30.05 8.29
CA PHE A 91 5.51 -29.41 7.29
C PHE A 91 5.06 -27.96 7.07
N GLU A 92 6.02 -27.06 6.91
CA GLU A 92 5.81 -25.67 6.50
C GLU A 92 6.79 -25.34 5.37
N SER A 93 6.31 -24.80 4.25
CA SER A 93 7.14 -24.50 3.08
C SER A 93 8.18 -23.43 3.39
N ASP A 94 7.84 -22.37 4.11
CA ASP A 94 8.79 -21.34 4.56
C ASP A 94 8.81 -21.18 6.09
N PRO A 95 9.70 -21.89 6.81
CA PRO A 95 9.82 -21.74 8.24
C PRO A 95 10.63 -20.50 8.66
N ALA A 96 11.22 -19.73 7.71
CA ALA A 96 12.07 -18.58 8.03
C ALA A 96 11.28 -17.42 8.65
N GLY A 97 9.98 -17.28 8.31
CA GLY A 97 9.06 -16.39 9.03
C GLY A 97 8.76 -16.83 10.47
N ALA A 98 9.02 -18.11 10.79
CA ALA A 98 8.71 -18.74 12.08
C ALA A 98 9.95 -19.33 12.76
N SER A 99 11.14 -18.74 12.62
CA SER A 99 12.37 -19.07 13.39
C SER A 99 12.86 -20.54 13.36
N GLY A 100 12.27 -21.40 12.53
CA GLY A 100 12.54 -22.84 12.51
C GLY A 100 13.53 -23.27 11.42
N LYS A 101 14.41 -24.24 11.71
CA LYS A 101 15.16 -24.95 10.65
C LYS A 101 14.19 -25.82 9.85
N ARG A 102 14.25 -25.75 8.51
CA ARG A 102 13.49 -26.65 7.62
C ARG A 102 13.85 -28.10 7.94
N GLY A 103 12.85 -28.93 8.21
CA GLY A 103 13.04 -30.37 8.29
C GLY A 103 13.48 -30.92 6.92
N GLY A 104 14.26 -32.00 6.90
CA GLY A 104 14.60 -32.67 5.65
C GLY A 104 13.34 -33.23 4.98
N SER A 105 13.16 -33.01 3.67
CA SER A 105 12.01 -33.47 2.88
C SER A 105 11.76 -34.97 3.01
N GLU A 106 12.83 -35.76 3.09
CA GLU A 106 12.79 -37.23 3.28
C GLU A 106 12.05 -37.63 4.57
N LYS A 107 12.22 -36.86 5.65
CA LYS A 107 11.55 -37.14 6.93
C LYS A 107 10.03 -37.04 6.79
N HIS A 108 9.57 -36.00 6.11
CA HIS A 108 8.15 -35.76 5.87
C HIS A 108 7.58 -36.79 4.89
N ALA A 109 8.29 -37.07 3.78
CA ALA A 109 7.89 -38.10 2.84
C ALA A 109 7.74 -39.48 3.52
N ALA A 110 8.67 -39.85 4.39
CA ALA A 110 8.61 -41.11 5.15
C ALA A 110 7.39 -41.18 6.09
N ALA A 111 7.03 -40.08 6.74
CA ALA A 111 5.87 -40.02 7.63
C ALA A 111 4.54 -40.20 6.87
N TRP A 112 4.45 -39.69 5.64
CA TRP A 112 3.21 -39.69 4.84
C TRP A 112 3.07 -40.89 3.89
N ARG A 113 4.14 -41.68 3.68
CA ARG A 113 4.20 -42.78 2.70
C ARG A 113 3.03 -43.77 2.81
N HIS A 114 2.61 -44.11 4.02
CA HIS A 114 1.54 -45.09 4.24
C HIS A 114 0.15 -44.61 3.80
N LEU A 115 -0.01 -43.31 3.48
CA LEU A 115 -1.23 -42.72 2.92
C LEU A 115 -1.27 -42.75 1.39
N ALA A 116 -0.15 -43.02 0.74
CA ALA A 116 -0.06 -42.97 -0.71
C ALA A 116 -0.86 -44.13 -1.33
N THR A 117 -1.87 -43.78 -2.12
CA THR A 117 -2.72 -44.76 -2.82
C THR A 117 -2.58 -44.70 -4.34
N GLY A 118 -1.97 -43.65 -4.89
CA GLY A 118 -1.93 -43.39 -6.34
C GLY A 118 -0.59 -42.94 -6.93
N GLY A 119 0.40 -42.53 -6.13
CA GLY A 119 1.67 -41.99 -6.64
C GLY A 119 2.94 -42.62 -6.07
N SER A 120 4.09 -42.25 -6.65
CA SER A 120 5.42 -42.71 -6.22
C SER A 120 5.94 -41.91 -5.01
N ASP A 121 6.89 -42.48 -4.27
CA ASP A 121 7.64 -41.82 -3.19
C ASP A 121 8.27 -40.48 -3.62
N ASP A 122 8.58 -40.34 -4.92
CA ASP A 122 9.15 -39.14 -5.51
C ASP A 122 8.16 -37.96 -5.48
N ALA A 123 6.86 -38.23 -5.61
CA ALA A 123 5.84 -37.19 -5.57
C ALA A 123 5.75 -36.56 -4.17
N LEU A 124 5.77 -37.37 -3.10
CA LEU A 124 5.82 -36.86 -1.72
C LEU A 124 7.12 -36.09 -1.46
N SER A 125 8.25 -36.61 -1.93
CA SER A 125 9.56 -35.95 -1.76
C SER A 125 9.60 -34.59 -2.45
N SER A 126 8.94 -34.45 -3.61
CA SER A 126 8.83 -33.19 -4.35
C SER A 126 8.00 -32.15 -3.59
N VAL A 127 6.86 -32.54 -3.03
CA VAL A 127 6.01 -31.66 -2.20
C VAL A 127 6.80 -31.08 -1.02
N PHE A 128 7.56 -31.92 -0.31
CA PHE A 128 8.31 -31.50 0.87
C PHE A 128 9.68 -30.88 0.57
N GLY A 129 10.16 -30.97 -0.67
CA GLY A 129 11.41 -30.34 -1.13
C GLY A 129 11.34 -28.81 -1.17
N GLY A 130 10.13 -28.27 -1.35
CA GLY A 130 9.82 -26.85 -1.18
C GLY A 130 10.57 -25.93 -2.15
N GLY A 131 10.53 -26.27 -3.44
CA GLY A 131 11.09 -25.48 -4.54
C GLY A 131 10.07 -24.61 -5.27
N GLU A 132 8.78 -24.72 -4.95
CA GLU A 132 7.72 -23.96 -5.62
C GLU A 132 7.53 -22.56 -5.02
N LEU A 133 7.25 -21.60 -5.89
CA LEU A 133 6.99 -20.20 -5.52
C LEU A 133 5.64 -20.00 -4.82
N PHE A 134 4.64 -20.78 -5.26
CA PHE A 134 3.28 -20.72 -4.74
C PHE A 134 2.95 -22.01 -4.00
N ALA A 135 2.32 -21.86 -2.84
CA ALA A 135 1.90 -22.99 -2.00
C ALA A 135 0.99 -23.96 -2.75
N GLU A 136 0.16 -23.44 -3.65
CA GLU A 136 -0.79 -24.16 -4.49
C GLU A 136 -0.08 -25.12 -5.46
N ALA A 137 1.11 -24.80 -5.95
CA ALA A 137 1.82 -25.62 -6.93
C ALA A 137 2.26 -26.99 -6.35
N ALA A 138 2.38 -27.11 -5.03
CA ALA A 138 2.66 -28.37 -4.37
C ALA A 138 1.41 -29.27 -4.23
N LEU A 139 0.20 -28.71 -4.31
CA LEU A 139 -1.04 -29.45 -4.07
C LEU A 139 -1.39 -30.49 -5.15
N PRO A 140 -1.19 -30.25 -6.46
CA PRO A 140 -1.42 -31.29 -7.49
C PRO A 140 -0.54 -32.53 -7.27
N MET A 141 0.72 -32.34 -6.88
CA MET A 141 1.64 -33.44 -6.61
C MET A 141 1.24 -34.20 -5.33
N LEU A 142 0.77 -33.48 -4.31
CA LEU A 142 0.24 -34.09 -3.09
C LEU A 142 -1.05 -34.88 -3.38
N ALA A 143 -1.95 -34.32 -4.20
CA ALA A 143 -3.18 -34.95 -4.63
C ALA A 143 -2.90 -36.27 -5.35
N LEU A 144 -1.97 -36.24 -6.32
CA LEU A 144 -1.52 -37.43 -7.06
C LEU A 144 -0.92 -38.49 -6.13
N ALA A 145 -0.03 -38.10 -5.22
CA ALA A 145 0.61 -39.01 -4.27
C ALA A 145 -0.43 -39.74 -3.40
N LEU A 146 -1.38 -38.99 -2.85
CA LEU A 146 -2.39 -39.49 -1.91
C LEU A 146 -3.59 -40.14 -2.59
N GLY A 147 -3.74 -40.01 -3.91
CA GLY A 147 -4.95 -40.41 -4.63
C GLY A 147 -6.18 -39.61 -4.20
N VAL A 148 -5.99 -38.30 -3.95
CA VAL A 148 -7.03 -37.33 -3.64
C VAL A 148 -7.36 -36.56 -4.92
N ASP A 149 -8.61 -36.17 -5.12
CA ASP A 149 -8.97 -35.22 -6.17
C ASP A 149 -8.31 -33.85 -5.91
N GLU A 150 -7.59 -33.31 -6.89
CA GLU A 150 -6.84 -32.06 -6.77
C GLU A 150 -7.74 -30.90 -6.33
N GLY A 151 -8.94 -30.81 -6.90
CA GLY A 151 -9.93 -29.80 -6.57
C GLY A 151 -10.32 -29.80 -5.09
N ARG A 152 -10.12 -30.91 -4.38
CA ARG A 152 -10.41 -31.04 -2.95
C ARG A 152 -9.29 -30.53 -2.02
N LEU A 153 -8.07 -30.39 -2.52
CA LEU A 153 -6.95 -29.87 -1.71
C LEU A 153 -6.81 -28.35 -1.83
N ASN A 154 -7.19 -27.79 -2.98
CA ASN A 154 -6.96 -26.39 -3.32
C ASN A 154 -8.19 -25.49 -3.09
N GLN A 155 -9.08 -25.87 -2.16
CA GLN A 155 -10.30 -25.10 -1.89
C GLN A 155 -10.57 -24.93 -0.40
N GLY A 156 -10.91 -23.70 -0.02
CA GLY A 156 -11.49 -23.39 1.28
C GLY A 156 -12.99 -23.68 1.33
N GLN A 157 -13.53 -23.76 2.53
CA GLN A 157 -14.97 -23.90 2.79
C GLN A 157 -15.78 -22.77 2.14
N ARG A 158 -15.28 -21.52 2.20
CA ARG A 158 -16.00 -20.36 1.66
C ARG A 158 -16.22 -20.49 0.15
N TYR A 159 -15.18 -20.89 -0.58
CA TYR A 159 -15.23 -21.01 -2.04
C TYR A 159 -16.20 -22.09 -2.50
N LEU A 160 -16.29 -23.20 -1.75
CA LEU A 160 -17.29 -24.24 -1.98
C LEU A 160 -18.70 -23.78 -1.66
N ALA A 161 -18.90 -23.07 -0.54
CA ALA A 161 -20.21 -22.60 -0.10
C ALA A 161 -20.80 -21.52 -1.04
N GLU A 162 -19.96 -20.64 -1.57
CA GLU A 162 -20.37 -19.56 -2.47
C GLU A 162 -20.58 -20.02 -3.91
N GLY A 163 -20.21 -21.27 -4.23
CA GLY A 163 -20.35 -21.84 -5.57
C GLY A 163 -19.36 -21.27 -6.59
N SER A 164 -18.27 -20.64 -6.14
CA SER A 164 -17.21 -20.10 -7.01
C SER A 164 -16.57 -21.16 -7.90
N SER A 165 -16.61 -22.43 -7.46
CA SER A 165 -16.11 -23.60 -8.18
C SER A 165 -17.23 -24.42 -8.86
N GLY A 166 -18.45 -23.89 -8.93
CA GLY A 166 -19.65 -24.61 -9.37
C GLY A 166 -20.51 -25.16 -8.21
N PRO A 167 -21.49 -26.02 -8.50
CA PRO A 167 -22.33 -26.62 -7.46
C PRO A 167 -21.50 -27.49 -6.51
N LEU A 168 -22.00 -27.68 -5.28
CA LEU A 168 -21.38 -28.60 -4.33
C LEU A 168 -21.24 -30.00 -4.97
N PRO A 169 -20.09 -30.69 -4.82
CA PRO A 169 -19.91 -32.02 -5.37
C PRO A 169 -21.00 -33.00 -4.92
N ASP A 170 -21.34 -33.97 -5.77
CA ASP A 170 -22.29 -35.03 -5.40
C ASP A 170 -21.84 -35.75 -4.13
N GLY A 171 -22.81 -36.07 -3.26
CA GLY A 171 -22.52 -36.68 -1.96
C GLY A 171 -21.97 -35.71 -0.90
N SER A 172 -22.07 -34.40 -1.13
CA SER A 172 -21.79 -33.38 -0.11
C SER A 172 -22.87 -33.33 0.97
N ILE A 173 -22.45 -33.21 2.23
CA ILE A 173 -23.30 -33.01 3.40
C ILE A 173 -22.92 -31.68 4.04
N VAL A 174 -23.87 -30.76 4.13
CA VAL A 174 -23.68 -29.49 4.83
C VAL A 174 -24.21 -29.62 6.24
N LEU A 175 -23.34 -29.42 7.23
CA LEU A 175 -23.68 -29.35 8.64
C LEU A 175 -23.64 -27.89 9.07
N GLY A 176 -24.67 -27.45 9.80
CA GLY A 176 -24.79 -26.09 10.30
C GLY A 176 -24.91 -26.05 11.81
N TRP A 177 -24.24 -25.08 12.42
CA TRP A 177 -24.40 -24.73 13.83
C TRP A 177 -24.70 -23.24 13.95
N ARG A 178 -25.54 -22.89 14.92
CA ARG A 178 -25.78 -21.51 15.33
C ARG A 178 -25.26 -21.29 16.73
N ALA A 179 -24.85 -20.08 17.06
CA ALA A 179 -24.50 -19.75 18.42
C ALA A 179 -25.72 -19.96 19.34
N ASN A 180 -25.50 -20.49 20.54
CA ASN A 180 -26.56 -20.68 21.53
C ASN A 180 -27.19 -19.34 21.92
N GLN A 181 -26.38 -18.28 21.95
CA GLN A 181 -26.80 -16.89 22.02
C GLN A 181 -26.31 -16.19 20.76
N ARG A 182 -27.20 -15.48 20.07
CA ARG A 182 -26.82 -14.68 18.89
C ARG A 182 -25.70 -13.71 19.30
N PRO A 183 -24.57 -13.67 18.57
CA PRO A 183 -23.52 -12.73 18.89
C PRO A 183 -24.08 -11.31 18.87
N ALA A 184 -23.61 -10.47 19.79
CA ALA A 184 -24.10 -9.11 19.95
C ALA A 184 -24.03 -8.28 18.65
N TRP A 185 -23.04 -8.55 17.80
CA TRP A 185 -22.85 -7.91 16.49
C TRP A 185 -23.85 -8.36 15.40
N ASP A 186 -24.60 -9.45 15.62
CA ASP A 186 -25.66 -9.97 14.74
C ASP A 186 -27.06 -9.54 15.23
N VAL A 187 -27.15 -8.93 16.43
CA VAL A 187 -28.40 -8.37 16.96
C VAL A 187 -28.57 -6.95 16.43
N PRO A 188 -29.58 -6.69 15.58
CA PRO A 188 -29.84 -5.35 15.09
C PRO A 188 -30.23 -4.44 16.25
N ALA A 189 -29.73 -3.21 16.25
CA ALA A 189 -30.18 -2.19 17.18
C ALA A 189 -31.68 -1.89 16.95
N GLU A 190 -32.40 -1.64 18.04
CA GLU A 190 -33.81 -1.24 18.01
C GLU A 190 -33.96 0.28 18.15
N GLY A 191 -35.18 0.77 17.96
CA GLY A 191 -35.52 2.19 18.12
C GLY A 191 -35.31 3.04 16.86
N PRO A 192 -35.38 4.37 16.97
CA PRO A 192 -35.12 5.26 15.84
C PRO A 192 -33.66 5.16 15.38
N PRO A 193 -33.33 5.43 14.10
CA PRO A 193 -31.96 5.45 13.63
C PRO A 193 -31.18 6.58 14.33
N CYS A 194 -29.89 6.36 14.53
CA CYS A 194 -28.97 7.30 15.16
C CYS A 194 -27.64 7.24 14.43
N LEU A 195 -27.32 8.24 13.61
CA LEU A 195 -26.03 8.27 12.92
C LEU A 195 -24.96 8.80 13.87
N GLU A 196 -23.84 8.10 13.95
CA GLU A 196 -22.67 8.49 14.75
C GLU A 196 -21.43 8.51 13.86
N THR A 197 -20.56 9.50 14.02
CA THR A 197 -19.22 9.45 13.43
C THR A 197 -18.38 8.40 14.15
N THR A 198 -17.26 7.97 13.53
CA THR A 198 -16.33 7.04 14.18
C THR A 198 -15.82 7.59 15.52
N TRP A 199 -15.68 8.92 15.64
CA TRP A 199 -15.27 9.58 16.88
C TRP A 199 -16.35 9.59 17.95
N GLN A 200 -17.60 9.90 17.60
CA GLN A 200 -18.72 9.84 18.53
C GLN A 200 -18.92 8.43 19.07
N GLN A 201 -18.77 7.42 18.20
CA GLN A 201 -18.79 6.03 18.63
C GLN A 201 -17.62 5.71 19.55
N ALA A 202 -16.40 6.16 19.23
CA ALA A 202 -15.23 5.92 20.06
C ALA A 202 -15.34 6.54 21.46
N GLU A 203 -15.87 7.76 21.53
CA GLU A 203 -16.14 8.46 22.78
C GLU A 203 -17.21 7.74 23.61
N ARG A 204 -18.32 7.34 22.97
CA ARG A 204 -19.41 6.61 23.63
C ARG A 204 -18.97 5.25 24.16
N VAL A 205 -18.19 4.49 23.38
CA VAL A 205 -17.85 3.09 23.69
C VAL A 205 -16.61 2.98 24.57
N TRP A 206 -15.58 3.80 24.32
CA TRP A 206 -14.29 3.68 24.99
C TRP A 206 -13.96 4.88 25.88
N GLY A 207 -14.83 5.90 25.96
CA GLY A 207 -14.55 7.13 26.71
C GLY A 207 -13.35 7.90 26.13
N LEU A 208 -12.98 7.64 24.87
CA LEU A 208 -11.87 8.30 24.22
C LEU A 208 -12.38 9.62 23.64
N PRO A 209 -12.04 10.78 24.23
CA PRO A 209 -12.44 12.05 23.65
C PRO A 209 -11.86 12.15 22.24
N ARG A 210 -12.55 12.87 21.36
CA ARG A 210 -11.98 13.26 20.07
C ARG A 210 -10.64 13.93 20.37
N ALA A 211 -9.55 13.25 20.04
CA ALA A 211 -8.26 13.90 20.06
C ALA A 211 -8.35 15.13 19.16
N GLU A 212 -7.61 16.20 19.47
CA GLU A 212 -7.35 17.26 18.50
C GLU A 212 -6.53 16.66 17.35
N VAL A 213 -7.18 15.80 16.56
CA VAL A 213 -6.64 15.29 15.32
C VAL A 213 -6.68 16.50 14.41
N THR A 214 -5.50 17.00 14.09
CA THR A 214 -5.27 17.93 13.00
C THR A 214 -5.76 17.25 11.73
N SER A 215 -7.02 17.49 11.38
CA SER A 215 -7.54 17.12 10.07
C SER A 215 -6.79 17.97 9.05
N TYR A 216 -6.00 17.33 8.19
CA TYR A 216 -5.43 18.04 7.06
C TYR A 216 -6.56 18.53 6.16
N PRO A 217 -6.53 19.79 5.73
CA PRO A 217 -7.56 20.29 4.82
C PRO A 217 -7.52 19.49 3.51
N GLU A 218 -8.71 19.18 2.99
CA GLU A 218 -8.83 18.64 1.65
C GLU A 218 -8.40 19.71 0.65
N MET A 219 -7.36 19.43 -0.12
CA MET A 219 -6.78 20.39 -1.05
C MET A 219 -7.33 20.19 -2.46
N ALA A 220 -7.69 21.27 -3.14
CA ALA A 220 -8.07 21.20 -4.54
C ALA A 220 -7.62 22.43 -5.32
N ALA A 221 -7.40 22.25 -6.62
CA ALA A 221 -7.05 23.35 -7.50
C ALA A 221 -8.28 24.22 -7.81
N LEU A 222 -8.06 25.53 -7.99
CA LEU A 222 -9.09 26.45 -8.50
C LEU A 222 -9.67 25.93 -9.82
N GLY A 223 -10.99 25.88 -9.92
CA GLY A 223 -11.73 25.36 -11.08
C GLY A 223 -11.80 23.83 -11.15
N CYS A 224 -11.19 23.11 -10.21
CA CYS A 224 -11.16 21.64 -10.20
C CYS A 224 -12.15 21.04 -9.19
N ARG A 225 -12.32 19.71 -9.30
CA ARG A 225 -13.18 18.93 -8.40
C ARG A 225 -12.67 19.02 -6.96
N VAL A 226 -13.59 19.35 -6.06
CA VAL A 226 -13.44 19.21 -4.61
C VAL A 226 -14.29 18.03 -4.19
N GLN A 227 -13.72 17.11 -3.41
CA GLN A 227 -14.48 16.02 -2.81
C GLN A 227 -14.13 15.89 -1.34
N VAL A 228 -15.13 16.03 -0.49
CA VAL A 228 -15.01 15.77 0.94
C VAL A 228 -15.90 14.60 1.32
N SER A 229 -15.43 13.78 2.25
CA SER A 229 -16.05 12.51 2.61
C SER A 229 -16.32 12.42 4.09
N VAL A 230 -17.50 11.91 4.46
CA VAL A 230 -17.84 11.60 5.85
C VAL A 230 -18.34 10.16 5.91
N THR A 231 -17.78 9.40 6.84
CA THR A 231 -18.27 8.05 7.17
C THR A 231 -18.91 8.08 8.55
N THR A 232 -20.19 7.71 8.60
CA THR A 232 -20.93 7.49 9.84
C THR A 232 -21.38 6.03 9.94
N MET A 233 -21.86 5.65 11.11
CA MET A 233 -22.50 4.36 11.36
C MET A 233 -23.89 4.61 11.94
N ASN A 234 -24.89 3.85 11.50
CA ASN A 234 -26.14 3.80 12.23
C ASN A 234 -25.93 2.99 13.52
N ALA A 235 -26.31 3.55 14.66
CA ALA A 235 -26.29 2.95 15.99
C ALA A 235 -27.71 2.64 16.52
N GLY A 236 -28.75 3.10 15.82
CA GLY A 236 -30.15 2.85 16.15
C GLY A 236 -30.82 1.85 15.19
N GLY A 237 -32.15 1.80 15.18
CA GLY A 237 -32.88 0.90 14.29
C GLY A 237 -32.81 1.26 12.81
N ALA A 238 -33.34 0.36 11.98
CA ALA A 238 -33.40 0.54 10.53
C ALA A 238 -34.35 1.69 10.16
N SER A 239 -34.07 2.40 9.08
CA SER A 239 -34.98 3.43 8.56
C SER A 239 -34.88 3.58 7.05
N LYS A 240 -35.80 4.35 6.47
CA LYS A 240 -35.69 4.84 5.09
C LYS A 240 -35.57 6.35 5.13
N GLY A 241 -34.79 6.91 4.23
CA GLY A 241 -34.66 8.35 4.08
C GLY A 241 -33.41 8.91 4.76
N LEU A 242 -32.65 9.71 4.02
CA LEU A 242 -31.52 10.48 4.51
C LEU A 242 -31.54 11.88 3.90
N VAL A 243 -31.25 12.89 4.71
CA VAL A 243 -31.00 14.26 4.28
C VAL A 243 -29.53 14.57 4.53
N VAL A 244 -28.85 15.08 3.50
CA VAL A 244 -27.48 15.56 3.59
C VAL A 244 -27.50 17.07 3.40
N GLU A 245 -27.02 17.80 4.41
CA GLU A 245 -26.86 19.25 4.36
C GLU A 245 -25.38 19.60 4.36
N VAL A 246 -24.98 20.55 3.54
CA VAL A 246 -23.61 21.03 3.41
C VAL A 246 -23.62 22.53 3.66
N CYS A 247 -23.01 22.94 4.76
CA CYS A 247 -22.81 24.34 5.13
C CYS A 247 -21.33 24.69 4.91
N SER A 248 -21.08 25.61 4.00
CA SER A 248 -19.74 26.15 3.75
C SER A 248 -19.85 27.60 3.27
N ASP A 249 -18.73 28.29 3.28
CA ASP A 249 -18.55 29.55 2.56
C ASP A 249 -18.66 29.33 1.04
N ASP A 250 -18.67 30.43 0.28
CA ASP A 250 -18.76 30.47 -1.19
C ASP A 250 -17.48 30.06 -1.93
N LEU A 251 -16.55 29.39 -1.23
CA LEU A 251 -15.28 28.91 -1.78
C LEU A 251 -15.46 27.74 -2.76
N VAL A 252 -16.53 26.96 -2.58
CA VAL A 252 -16.84 25.78 -3.37
C VAL A 252 -18.28 25.84 -3.85
N GLU A 253 -18.48 25.68 -5.15
CA GLU A 253 -19.80 25.43 -5.74
C GLU A 253 -20.11 23.94 -5.60
N TRP A 254 -20.88 23.57 -4.57
CA TRP A 254 -21.29 22.19 -4.36
C TRP A 254 -22.36 21.76 -5.36
N ARG A 255 -22.18 20.59 -5.98
CA ARG A 255 -23.03 20.15 -7.10
C ARG A 255 -23.87 18.92 -6.77
N LYS A 256 -23.27 17.96 -6.08
CA LYS A 256 -23.93 16.66 -5.83
C LYS A 256 -23.39 15.96 -4.60
N VAL A 257 -24.18 14.99 -4.14
CA VAL A 257 -23.82 14.07 -3.07
C VAL A 257 -23.95 12.63 -3.59
N GLN A 258 -22.96 11.81 -3.26
CA GLN A 258 -23.01 10.36 -3.44
C GLN A 258 -23.10 9.70 -2.06
N VAL A 259 -24.12 8.87 -1.87
CA VAL A 259 -24.30 8.06 -0.67
C VAL A 259 -24.00 6.61 -1.02
N VAL A 260 -23.08 6.02 -0.26
CA VAL A 260 -22.72 4.60 -0.32
C VAL A 260 -23.22 3.96 0.96
N LEU A 261 -24.12 2.98 0.79
CA LEU A 261 -24.73 2.22 1.89
C LEU A 261 -24.28 0.77 1.84
N GLY A 262 -23.99 0.22 3.03
CA GLY A 262 -23.75 -1.21 3.19
C GLY A 262 -22.31 -1.65 2.95
N ARG A 263 -22.13 -2.89 2.47
CA ARG A 263 -20.81 -3.54 2.39
C ARG A 263 -20.00 -3.08 1.17
N PRO A 264 -18.67 -2.97 1.26
CA PRO A 264 -17.79 -2.60 0.14
C PRO A 264 -17.93 -3.47 -1.13
N GLN A 265 -18.35 -4.72 -0.99
CA GLN A 265 -18.50 -5.66 -2.12
C GLN A 265 -19.91 -5.65 -2.75
N ARG A 266 -20.87 -4.98 -2.12
CA ARG A 266 -22.28 -4.88 -2.57
C ARG A 266 -22.79 -3.46 -2.39
N GLU A 267 -21.96 -2.50 -2.75
CA GLU A 267 -22.25 -1.08 -2.54
C GLU A 267 -23.43 -0.65 -3.40
N LYS A 268 -24.47 -0.11 -2.75
CA LYS A 268 -25.51 0.64 -3.44
C LYS A 268 -25.09 2.10 -3.46
N TRP A 269 -24.72 2.58 -4.64
CA TRP A 269 -24.39 3.99 -4.87
C TRP A 269 -25.66 4.74 -5.25
N ILE A 270 -26.02 5.75 -4.47
CA ILE A 270 -27.14 6.65 -4.78
C ILE A 270 -26.58 8.05 -4.94
N GLU A 271 -26.79 8.65 -6.10
CA GLU A 271 -26.34 10.02 -6.40
C GLU A 271 -27.54 10.96 -6.49
N ARG A 272 -27.43 12.14 -5.86
CA ARG A 272 -28.43 13.21 -5.96
C ARG A 272 -27.75 14.57 -6.14
N PRO A 273 -28.34 15.47 -6.94
CA PRO A 273 -27.87 16.85 -7.01
C PRO A 273 -28.11 17.57 -5.66
N LEU A 274 -27.28 18.57 -5.39
CA LEU A 274 -27.49 19.49 -4.28
C LEU A 274 -28.33 20.68 -4.75
N ALA A 275 -29.32 21.07 -3.95
CA ALA A 275 -30.08 22.30 -4.14
C ALA A 275 -29.73 23.31 -3.04
N ARG A 276 -29.62 24.60 -3.39
CA ARG A 276 -29.40 25.65 -2.39
C ARG A 276 -30.71 25.94 -1.66
N GLU A 277 -30.72 25.80 -0.35
CA GLU A 277 -31.86 26.09 0.53
C GLU A 277 -31.39 26.97 1.69
N GLY A 278 -31.66 28.28 1.59
CA GLY A 278 -31.08 29.26 2.50
C GLY A 278 -29.55 29.28 2.41
N ASP A 279 -28.90 29.11 3.55
CA ASP A 279 -27.43 29.12 3.66
C ASP A 279 -26.76 27.75 3.45
N ALA A 280 -27.56 26.70 3.24
CA ALA A 280 -27.07 25.34 3.07
C ALA A 280 -27.32 24.80 1.65
N TRP A 281 -26.51 23.83 1.26
CA TRP A 281 -26.81 22.97 0.13
C TRP A 281 -27.42 21.66 0.63
N VAL A 282 -28.55 21.24 0.09
CA VAL A 282 -29.34 20.11 0.59
C VAL A 282 -29.56 19.08 -0.51
N ALA A 283 -29.30 17.82 -0.18
CA ALA A 283 -29.65 16.66 -1.00
C ALA A 283 -30.51 15.70 -0.17
N ARG A 284 -31.62 15.23 -0.75
CA ARG A 284 -32.56 14.31 -0.10
C ARG A 284 -32.55 12.96 -0.80
N PHE A 285 -32.46 11.91 0.01
CA PHE A 285 -32.41 10.52 -0.40
C PHE A 285 -33.57 9.76 0.25
N PRO A 286 -34.84 9.98 -0.16
CA PRO A 286 -36.00 9.31 0.43
C PRO A 286 -35.96 7.77 0.27
N ASP A 287 -35.20 7.29 -0.71
CA ASP A 287 -34.99 5.90 -1.08
C ASP A 287 -33.70 5.29 -0.51
N ALA A 288 -32.97 6.02 0.35
CA ALA A 288 -31.85 5.46 1.11
C ALA A 288 -32.38 4.50 2.20
N ASP A 289 -32.13 3.21 2.04
CA ASP A 289 -32.45 2.18 3.04
C ASP A 289 -31.30 2.12 4.06
N LEU A 290 -31.45 2.81 5.20
CA LEU A 290 -30.45 2.82 6.26
C LEU A 290 -30.56 1.51 7.06
N PRO A 291 -29.53 0.64 7.02
CA PRO A 291 -29.54 -0.60 7.78
C PRO A 291 -29.53 -0.31 9.28
N PRO A 292 -30.08 -1.20 10.12
CA PRO A 292 -30.01 -1.05 11.57
C PRO A 292 -28.56 -1.11 12.02
N GLY A 293 -28.27 -0.43 13.13
CA GLY A 293 -27.01 -0.52 13.85
C GLY A 293 -26.81 -1.86 14.55
N GLN A 294 -25.75 -1.95 15.35
CA GLN A 294 -25.49 -3.08 16.24
C GLN A 294 -25.91 -2.72 17.67
N ALA A 295 -26.61 -3.63 18.35
CA ALA A 295 -27.08 -3.39 19.71
C ALA A 295 -25.95 -3.34 20.76
N SER A 296 -24.82 -3.99 20.49
CA SER A 296 -23.66 -4.04 21.38
C SER A 296 -22.34 -3.99 20.58
N HIS A 297 -21.29 -3.48 21.22
CA HIS A 297 -19.93 -3.33 20.69
C HIS A 297 -18.99 -4.45 21.14
N ASP A 298 -19.53 -5.58 21.57
CA ASP A 298 -18.72 -6.70 22.07
C ASP A 298 -17.70 -7.14 21.04
N VAL A 299 -16.43 -7.09 21.44
CA VAL A 299 -15.30 -7.49 20.61
C VAL A 299 -15.26 -9.02 20.56
N PRO A 300 -15.30 -9.64 19.37
CA PRO A 300 -15.26 -11.09 19.28
C PRO A 300 -13.93 -11.68 19.77
N MET A 301 -14.00 -12.86 20.38
CA MET A 301 -12.83 -13.57 20.92
C MET A 301 -12.05 -14.40 19.89
N SER A 302 -12.55 -14.55 18.66
CA SER A 302 -11.90 -15.31 17.58
C SER A 302 -11.79 -14.49 16.29
N SER A 303 -10.76 -14.77 15.49
CA SER A 303 -10.53 -14.07 14.21
C SER A 303 -11.67 -14.25 13.20
N ALA A 304 -12.28 -15.45 13.13
CA ALA A 304 -13.44 -15.68 12.27
C ALA A 304 -14.65 -14.84 12.71
N ALA A 305 -14.91 -14.75 14.01
CA ALA A 305 -15.97 -13.92 14.54
C ALA A 305 -15.64 -12.42 14.41
N MET A 306 -14.36 -12.03 14.50
CA MET A 306 -13.88 -10.67 14.23
C MET A 306 -14.22 -10.25 12.80
N MET A 307 -13.93 -11.08 11.79
CA MET A 307 -14.28 -10.76 10.40
C MET A 307 -15.79 -10.59 10.21
N LYS A 308 -16.61 -11.43 10.85
CA LYS A 308 -18.07 -11.28 10.79
C LYS A 308 -18.56 -10.01 11.49
N ALA A 309 -17.99 -9.67 12.65
CA ALA A 309 -18.29 -8.42 13.34
C ALA A 309 -17.86 -7.20 12.53
N MET A 310 -16.68 -7.23 11.89
CA MET A 310 -16.23 -6.19 10.96
C MET A 310 -17.17 -6.06 9.76
N HIS A 311 -17.64 -7.17 9.19
CA HIS A 311 -18.62 -7.15 8.10
C HIS A 311 -19.97 -6.59 8.54
N ALA A 312 -20.44 -6.96 9.72
CA ALA A 312 -21.69 -6.46 10.28
C ALA A 312 -21.57 -4.96 10.59
N ARG A 313 -20.46 -4.52 11.18
CA ARG A 313 -20.15 -3.10 11.43
C ARG A 313 -20.04 -2.30 10.13
N SER A 314 -19.38 -2.84 9.11
CA SER A 314 -19.29 -2.20 7.79
C SER A 314 -20.66 -2.11 7.13
N ALA A 315 -21.53 -3.10 7.34
CA ALA A 315 -22.89 -3.05 6.82
C ALA A 315 -23.75 -1.94 7.44
N THR A 316 -23.39 -1.38 8.60
CA THR A 316 -24.10 -0.24 9.22
C THR A 316 -23.57 1.12 8.77
N GLN A 317 -22.50 1.14 7.96
CA GLN A 317 -21.86 2.37 7.51
C GLN A 317 -22.72 3.13 6.49
N VAL A 318 -22.72 4.44 6.65
CA VAL A 318 -23.25 5.41 5.71
C VAL A 318 -22.09 6.29 5.31
N HIS A 319 -21.59 6.11 4.09
CA HIS A 319 -20.51 6.92 3.56
C HIS A 319 -21.06 7.94 2.59
N VAL A 320 -20.70 9.20 2.79
CA VAL A 320 -21.21 10.34 2.03
C VAL A 320 -20.04 11.09 1.41
N ASN A 321 -20.03 11.16 0.09
CA ASN A 321 -19.12 12.00 -0.68
C ASN A 321 -19.85 13.24 -1.16
N VAL A 322 -19.41 14.41 -0.74
CA VAL A 322 -19.92 15.69 -1.23
C VAL A 322 -18.95 16.22 -2.28
N ILE A 323 -19.48 16.52 -3.47
CA ILE A 323 -18.67 16.86 -4.64
C ILE A 323 -19.06 18.25 -5.14
N GLY A 324 -18.04 19.09 -5.34
CA GLY A 324 -18.19 20.45 -5.85
C GLY A 324 -17.01 20.87 -6.75
N ILE A 325 -16.99 22.14 -7.12
CA ILE A 325 -15.89 22.78 -7.85
C ILE A 325 -15.36 23.96 -7.04
N GLY A 326 -14.04 24.06 -6.87
CA GLY A 326 -13.43 25.20 -6.20
C GLY A 326 -13.57 26.45 -7.06
N THR A 327 -14.24 27.49 -6.57
CA THR A 327 -14.54 28.72 -7.34
C THR A 327 -13.63 29.88 -6.99
N ARG A 328 -13.02 29.84 -5.81
CA ARG A 328 -12.17 30.90 -5.28
C ARG A 328 -11.01 30.30 -4.49
N VAL A 329 -9.85 30.97 -4.49
CA VAL A 329 -8.70 30.57 -3.67
C VAL A 329 -8.96 30.96 -2.21
N GLY A 330 -8.62 30.07 -1.28
CA GLY A 330 -8.79 30.31 0.15
C GLY A 330 -8.93 29.02 0.94
N HIS A 331 -9.14 29.20 2.24
CA HIS A 331 -9.36 28.13 3.20
C HIS A 331 -10.74 28.32 3.84
N ALA A 332 -11.52 27.26 3.92
CA ALA A 332 -12.85 27.32 4.52
C ALA A 332 -13.20 26.00 5.22
N ALA A 333 -13.97 26.13 6.28
CA ALA A 333 -14.57 24.98 6.93
C ALA A 333 -15.88 24.59 6.24
N VAL A 334 -16.08 23.29 6.11
CA VAL A 334 -17.27 22.67 5.54
C VAL A 334 -17.88 21.80 6.62
N THR A 335 -19.12 22.08 6.99
CA THR A 335 -19.90 21.23 7.89
C THR A 335 -20.86 20.40 7.07
N ILE A 336 -20.76 19.07 7.17
CA ILE A 336 -21.68 18.14 6.53
C ILE A 336 -22.56 17.55 7.62
N ARG A 337 -23.87 17.76 7.53
CA ARG A 337 -24.86 17.16 8.41
C ARG A 337 -25.57 16.02 7.70
N LEU A 338 -25.72 14.91 8.39
CA LEU A 338 -26.40 13.71 7.93
C LEU A 338 -27.56 13.46 8.88
N THR A 339 -28.79 13.60 8.38
CA THR A 339 -29.99 13.48 9.21
C THR A 339 -30.92 12.43 8.60
N PRO A 340 -31.12 11.28 9.25
CA PRO A 340 -32.20 10.36 8.87
C PRO A 340 -33.55 11.08 8.91
N THR A 341 -34.51 10.73 8.04
CA THR A 341 -35.82 11.42 8.03
C THR A 341 -36.63 11.25 9.31
N VAL A 342 -36.29 10.25 10.12
CA VAL A 342 -36.79 10.01 11.48
C VAL A 342 -35.60 9.69 12.37
N GLY A 343 -35.56 10.15 13.63
CA GLY A 343 -34.45 9.85 14.54
C GLY A 343 -33.38 10.94 14.61
N THR A 344 -32.15 10.57 14.93
CA THR A 344 -31.07 11.51 15.27
C THR A 344 -29.96 11.46 14.22
N GLY A 345 -29.59 12.64 13.70
CA GLY A 345 -28.48 12.82 12.78
C GLY A 345 -27.15 13.11 13.47
N THR A 346 -26.12 13.33 12.66
CA THR A 346 -24.82 13.82 13.11
C THR A 346 -24.24 14.83 12.13
N SER A 347 -23.15 15.49 12.52
CA SER A 347 -22.43 16.42 11.68
C SER A 347 -20.94 16.28 11.86
N GLU A 348 -20.19 16.45 10.77
CA GLU A 348 -18.73 16.51 10.79
C GLU A 348 -18.26 17.82 10.16
N ARG A 349 -17.31 18.48 10.81
CA ARG A 349 -16.61 19.65 10.28
C ARG A 349 -15.30 19.20 9.65
N LEU A 350 -15.12 19.55 8.39
CA LEU A 350 -13.93 19.29 7.59
C LEU A 350 -13.35 20.64 7.14
N GLU A 351 -12.07 20.67 6.83
CA GLU A 351 -11.42 21.86 6.28
C GLU A 351 -11.13 21.63 4.80
N VAL A 352 -11.31 22.66 3.97
CA VAL A 352 -11.00 22.66 2.54
C VAL A 352 -10.06 23.80 2.23
N ASP A 353 -9.07 23.55 1.38
CA ASP A 353 -8.09 24.53 0.92
C ASP A 353 -8.02 24.55 -0.61
N ILE A 354 -8.60 25.59 -1.21
CA ILE A 354 -8.58 25.80 -2.65
C ILE A 354 -7.39 26.66 -3.01
N ARG A 355 -6.48 26.10 -3.81
CA ARG A 355 -5.23 26.77 -4.19
C ARG A 355 -5.19 27.09 -5.68
N SER A 356 -4.49 28.16 -6.01
CA SER A 356 -4.13 28.45 -7.39
C SER A 356 -3.05 27.47 -7.85
N THR A 357 -3.18 26.92 -9.05
CA THR A 357 -2.11 26.18 -9.74
C THR A 357 -1.36 27.09 -10.73
N LYS A 358 -1.51 28.41 -10.61
CA LYS A 358 -0.70 29.37 -11.37
C LYS A 358 0.76 29.21 -10.95
N GLY A 359 1.64 29.02 -11.95
CA GLY A 359 3.05 28.71 -11.72
C GLY A 359 3.35 27.21 -11.59
N ARG A 360 2.37 26.34 -11.88
CA ARG A 360 2.67 24.92 -12.15
C ARG A 360 3.63 24.78 -13.33
N PRO A 361 4.39 23.67 -13.41
CA PRO A 361 5.20 23.37 -14.58
C PRO A 361 4.42 23.44 -15.89
N LEU A 362 5.09 23.82 -16.99
CA LEU A 362 4.48 23.94 -18.32
C LEU A 362 3.76 22.66 -18.77
N ARG A 363 4.30 21.48 -18.41
CA ARG A 363 3.73 20.17 -18.75
C ARG A 363 2.80 19.60 -17.68
N ALA A 364 2.65 20.29 -16.54
CA ALA A 364 1.70 19.86 -15.52
C ALA A 364 0.27 20.04 -16.00
N PRO A 365 -0.61 19.04 -15.79
CA PRO A 365 -1.99 19.12 -16.22
C PRO A 365 -2.70 20.28 -15.50
N ALA A 366 -3.73 20.84 -16.13
CA ALA A 366 -4.43 22.01 -15.59
C ALA A 366 -5.07 21.73 -14.22
N ASP A 367 -5.44 20.47 -13.98
CA ASP A 367 -6.00 19.93 -12.76
C ASP A 367 -4.98 19.26 -11.83
N VAL A 368 -3.68 19.55 -12.00
CA VAL A 368 -2.64 19.08 -11.08
C VAL A 368 -3.02 19.37 -9.63
N HIS A 369 -2.94 18.34 -8.80
CA HIS A 369 -3.32 18.46 -7.41
C HIS A 369 -2.36 19.42 -6.67
N PRO A 370 -2.85 20.44 -5.92
CA PRO A 370 -1.98 21.46 -5.32
C PRO A 370 -0.89 20.93 -4.38
N LYS A 371 -1.12 19.77 -3.74
CA LYS A 371 -0.11 19.10 -2.92
C LYS A 371 1.17 18.80 -3.72
N GLU A 372 1.04 18.40 -4.99
CA GLU A 372 2.18 18.09 -5.86
C GLU A 372 2.98 19.35 -6.23
N LEU A 373 2.34 20.53 -6.17
CA LEU A 373 3.03 21.81 -6.35
C LEU A 373 3.65 22.34 -5.05
N GLY A 374 3.21 21.82 -3.89
CA GLY A 374 3.67 22.26 -2.57
C GLY A 374 5.19 22.16 -2.46
N ALA A 375 5.74 21.01 -2.84
CA ALA A 375 7.17 20.76 -2.82
C ALA A 375 7.97 21.71 -3.75
N LEU A 376 7.42 22.11 -4.89
CA LEU A 376 8.08 23.06 -5.81
C LEU A 376 8.04 24.51 -5.29
N SER A 377 6.97 24.86 -4.57
CA SER A 377 6.74 26.22 -4.06
C SER A 377 7.46 26.52 -2.75
N ASP A 378 7.64 25.52 -1.88
CA ASP A 378 8.46 25.64 -0.68
C ASP A 378 9.95 25.69 -1.10
N ARG A 379 10.71 26.65 -0.57
CA ARG A 379 12.14 26.83 -0.88
C ARG A 379 13.03 26.53 0.33
N SER A 380 12.52 25.74 1.29
CA SER A 380 13.16 25.48 2.57
C SER A 380 14.43 24.61 2.49
N ARG A 381 14.66 23.89 1.39
CA ARG A 381 15.84 23.04 1.19
C ARG A 381 16.59 23.39 -0.08
N LEU A 382 17.92 23.41 0.00
CA LEU A 382 18.76 23.31 -1.20
C LEU A 382 18.72 21.85 -1.65
N VAL A 383 18.33 21.61 -2.90
CA VAL A 383 18.24 20.27 -3.48
C VAL A 383 19.07 20.18 -4.74
N ALA A 384 19.60 19.00 -4.99
CA ALA A 384 20.24 18.69 -6.26
C ALA A 384 19.95 17.26 -6.69
N LEU A 385 19.99 17.08 -8.00
CA LEU A 385 19.99 15.78 -8.67
C LEU A 385 21.06 15.81 -9.74
N VAL A 386 21.89 14.77 -9.78
CA VAL A 386 22.95 14.59 -10.76
C VAL A 386 22.80 13.18 -11.35
N VAL A 387 22.39 13.10 -12.61
CA VAL A 387 22.34 11.82 -13.34
C VAL A 387 23.68 11.61 -14.03
N LEU A 388 24.30 10.47 -13.73
CA LEU A 388 25.66 10.17 -14.14
C LEU A 388 25.70 9.03 -15.14
N GLU A 389 26.76 9.02 -15.94
CA GLU A 389 27.19 7.81 -16.62
C GLU A 389 27.48 6.69 -15.61
N PRO A 390 27.09 5.43 -15.86
CA PRO A 390 27.30 4.34 -14.89
C PRO A 390 28.74 4.18 -14.41
N ALA A 391 29.72 4.34 -15.33
CA ALA A 391 31.14 4.25 -15.02
C ALA A 391 31.65 5.39 -14.12
N ALA A 392 30.90 6.48 -14.00
CA ALA A 392 31.27 7.67 -13.24
C ALA A 392 30.69 7.71 -11.83
N LEU A 393 29.93 6.69 -11.39
CA LEU A 393 29.30 6.69 -10.07
C LEU A 393 30.33 6.86 -8.93
N ALA A 394 31.52 6.29 -9.05
CA ALA A 394 32.59 6.45 -8.06
C ALA A 394 33.02 7.92 -7.88
N ARG A 395 32.79 8.77 -8.89
CA ARG A 395 33.10 10.21 -8.85
C ARG A 395 32.06 11.04 -8.11
N ALA A 396 30.93 10.45 -7.72
CA ALA A 396 29.96 11.09 -6.84
C ALA A 396 30.58 11.51 -5.50
N ASP A 397 31.64 10.83 -5.06
CA ASP A 397 32.41 11.21 -3.87
C ASP A 397 32.98 12.63 -3.98
N GLU A 398 33.51 13.02 -5.15
CA GLU A 398 34.08 14.35 -5.38
C GLU A 398 33.02 15.45 -5.17
N ALA A 399 31.82 15.24 -5.73
CA ALA A 399 30.71 16.19 -5.60
C ALA A 399 30.20 16.31 -4.15
N LEU A 400 30.07 15.18 -3.45
CA LEU A 400 29.55 15.17 -2.09
C LEU A 400 30.59 15.64 -1.06
N ALA A 401 31.87 15.37 -1.28
CA ALA A 401 32.96 15.90 -0.47
C ALA A 401 33.01 17.43 -0.52
N ALA A 402 32.77 18.03 -1.70
CA ALA A 402 32.78 19.48 -1.88
C ALA A 402 31.71 20.21 -1.03
N ILE A 403 30.60 19.53 -0.73
CA ILE A 403 29.48 20.08 0.04
C ILE A 403 29.36 19.49 1.45
N ALA A 404 30.30 18.66 1.88
CA ALA A 404 30.23 17.97 3.16
C ALA A 404 30.07 18.94 4.35
N SER A 405 30.59 20.16 4.23
CA SER A 405 30.45 21.24 5.22
C SER A 405 29.03 21.80 5.35
N ALA A 406 28.18 21.62 4.35
CA ALA A 406 26.78 22.03 4.37
C ALA A 406 25.90 21.09 5.20
N PHE A 407 26.36 19.85 5.40
CA PHE A 407 25.61 18.85 6.14
C PHE A 407 25.75 19.03 7.66
N PRO A 408 24.70 18.70 8.43
CA PRO A 408 24.76 18.77 9.87
C PRO A 408 25.89 17.87 10.43
N VAL A 409 26.76 18.47 11.25
CA VAL A 409 27.85 17.74 11.93
C VAL A 409 27.41 17.13 13.27
N ALA A 410 26.26 17.57 13.80
CA ALA A 410 25.63 17.06 15.01
C ALA A 410 24.52 16.05 14.68
N GLY A 411 24.14 15.24 15.66
CA GLY A 411 23.09 14.21 15.50
C GLY A 411 23.61 12.89 14.93
N LYS A 412 22.73 12.17 14.25
CA LYS A 412 23.01 10.84 13.69
C LYS A 412 22.74 10.81 12.19
N VAL A 413 23.45 9.91 11.50
CA VAL A 413 23.15 9.53 10.11
C VAL A 413 22.60 8.12 10.12
N ARG A 414 21.35 7.96 9.65
CA ARG A 414 20.72 6.68 9.37
C ARG A 414 21.01 6.32 7.93
N THR A 415 21.54 5.13 7.70
CA THR A 415 21.89 4.66 6.35
C THR A 415 21.07 3.42 6.02
N THR A 416 20.46 3.38 4.85
CA THR A 416 19.70 2.23 4.36
C THR A 416 20.29 1.77 3.04
N ASN A 417 20.66 0.49 2.94
CA ASN A 417 21.13 -0.13 1.71
C ASN A 417 20.07 -1.10 1.17
N PHE A 418 19.61 -0.83 -0.05
CA PHE A 418 18.75 -1.70 -0.84
C PHE A 418 19.63 -2.49 -1.82
N ASP A 419 19.90 -3.76 -1.49
CA ASP A 419 20.71 -4.62 -2.34
C ASP A 419 20.01 -4.86 -3.69
N GLY A 420 20.74 -4.60 -4.79
CA GLY A 420 20.17 -4.55 -6.14
C GLY A 420 20.10 -5.88 -6.88
N THR A 421 20.69 -6.94 -6.35
CA THR A 421 20.54 -8.28 -6.92
C THR A 421 19.14 -8.83 -6.62
N PRO A 422 18.23 -8.93 -7.61
CA PRO A 422 17.15 -9.87 -7.50
C PRO A 422 17.77 -11.25 -7.26
N ARG A 423 17.48 -11.87 -6.11
CA ARG A 423 17.69 -13.32 -5.98
C ARG A 423 16.66 -13.95 -6.90
N THR A 424 17.13 -14.41 -8.06
CA THR A 424 16.29 -14.92 -9.13
C THR A 424 15.60 -16.23 -8.70
N ILE A 425 14.38 -16.13 -8.17
CA ILE A 425 13.32 -17.15 -8.32
C ILE A 425 11.99 -16.41 -8.40
N GLY A 426 11.52 -16.09 -9.61
CA GLY A 426 10.15 -15.63 -9.86
C GLY A 426 9.80 -14.18 -9.47
N VAL A 427 8.59 -13.76 -9.84
CA VAL A 427 8.03 -12.39 -9.82
C VAL A 427 7.94 -11.75 -8.42
N LEU A 428 8.27 -12.50 -7.37
CA LEU A 428 8.45 -12.00 -6.00
C LEU A 428 9.88 -12.30 -5.57
N SER A 429 10.82 -11.42 -5.91
CA SER A 429 12.18 -11.51 -5.39
C SER A 429 12.11 -11.43 -3.86
N THR A 430 12.46 -12.52 -3.14
CA THR A 430 12.76 -12.46 -1.70
C THR A 430 14.04 -11.66 -1.53
N ARG A 431 13.92 -10.34 -1.59
CA ARG A 431 15.03 -9.42 -1.35
C ARG A 431 15.42 -9.57 0.10
N SER A 432 16.73 -9.58 0.34
CA SER A 432 17.23 -9.29 1.68
C SER A 432 16.53 -8.02 2.16
N ALA A 433 15.94 -8.07 3.34
CA ALA A 433 15.38 -6.87 3.95
C ALA A 433 16.43 -5.74 3.90
N PRO A 434 16.03 -4.49 3.62
CA PRO A 434 16.96 -3.39 3.51
C PRO A 434 17.83 -3.30 4.77
N ARG A 435 19.14 -3.14 4.57
CA ARG A 435 20.10 -3.13 5.68
C ARG A 435 20.20 -1.71 6.22
N THR A 436 19.62 -1.49 7.39
CA THR A 436 19.65 -0.19 8.06
C THR A 436 20.73 -0.15 9.14
N SER A 437 21.52 0.93 9.15
CA SER A 437 22.50 1.22 10.20
C SER A 437 22.39 2.66 10.66
N THR A 438 22.95 2.99 11.83
CA THR A 438 22.97 4.38 12.34
C THR A 438 24.30 4.68 13.00
N GLY A 439 24.74 5.94 12.99
CA GLY A 439 25.93 6.38 13.72
C GLY A 439 26.12 7.89 13.66
N ALA A 440 27.26 8.39 14.13
CA ALA A 440 27.49 9.82 14.27
C ALA A 440 27.53 10.54 12.91
N ALA A 441 26.95 11.74 12.86
CA ALA A 441 27.01 12.60 11.68
C ALA A 441 28.40 13.22 11.46
N LYS A 442 29.12 13.52 12.55
CA LYS A 442 30.47 14.08 12.49
C LYS A 442 31.42 13.18 11.70
N GLY A 443 32.01 13.73 10.64
CA GLY A 443 32.99 13.03 9.81
C GLY A 443 32.39 11.91 8.94
N PHE A 444 31.07 11.89 8.73
CA PHE A 444 30.40 10.85 7.94
C PHE A 444 31.03 10.67 6.55
N PHE A 445 31.13 11.75 5.75
CA PHE A 445 31.71 11.72 4.40
C PHE A 445 33.20 11.37 4.35
N ALA A 446 33.97 11.60 5.43
CA ALA A 446 35.37 11.18 5.50
C ALA A 446 35.54 9.75 6.07
N GLY A 447 34.45 9.16 6.57
CA GLY A 447 34.46 7.93 7.34
C GLY A 447 34.50 6.67 6.48
N LYS A 448 34.87 5.55 7.10
CA LYS A 448 34.78 4.22 6.48
C LYS A 448 33.36 3.90 6.00
N ARG A 449 32.33 4.29 6.77
CA ARG A 449 30.94 4.00 6.45
C ARG A 449 30.49 4.61 5.12
N TRP A 450 30.90 5.84 4.83
CA TRP A 450 30.59 6.48 3.56
C TRP A 450 31.25 5.75 2.38
N ARG A 451 32.52 5.38 2.53
CA ARG A 451 33.22 4.56 1.54
C ARG A 451 32.55 3.20 1.33
N ASP A 452 32.19 2.50 2.41
CA ASP A 452 31.48 1.21 2.32
C ASP A 452 30.15 1.35 1.55
N LEU A 453 29.46 2.48 1.69
CA LEU A 453 28.24 2.77 0.92
C LEU A 453 28.58 3.00 -0.55
N LEU A 454 29.51 3.88 -0.88
CA LEU A 454 29.91 4.12 -2.27
C LEU A 454 30.41 2.86 -2.98
N ASP A 455 31.20 2.04 -2.28
CA ASP A 455 31.66 0.75 -2.77
C ASP A 455 30.48 -0.19 -3.05
N ALA A 456 29.48 -0.22 -2.17
CA ALA A 456 28.25 -1.00 -2.39
C ALA A 456 27.45 -0.49 -3.60
N ALA A 457 27.37 0.84 -3.80
CA ALA A 457 26.74 1.45 -4.97
C ALA A 457 27.44 1.02 -6.26
N CYS A 458 28.77 1.13 -6.29
CA CYS A 458 29.59 0.74 -7.43
C CYS A 458 29.55 -0.78 -7.67
N ALA A 459 29.33 -1.57 -6.62
CA ALA A 459 29.15 -3.02 -6.70
C ALA A 459 27.72 -3.46 -7.08
N GLY A 460 26.82 -2.52 -7.41
CA GLY A 460 25.48 -2.82 -7.91
C GLY A 460 24.37 -2.82 -6.85
N ALA A 461 24.55 -2.15 -5.70
CA ALA A 461 23.42 -1.81 -4.85
C ALA A 461 22.40 -0.95 -5.63
N SER A 462 21.12 -1.28 -5.51
CA SER A 462 20.06 -0.61 -6.27
C SER A 462 19.83 0.83 -5.79
N LEU A 463 19.80 1.01 -4.47
CA LEU A 463 19.61 2.30 -3.84
C LEU A 463 20.33 2.34 -2.50
N LEU A 464 21.02 3.43 -2.25
CA LEU A 464 21.59 3.80 -0.97
C LEU A 464 20.95 5.08 -0.50
N GLN A 465 20.64 5.14 0.78
CA GLN A 465 20.04 6.29 1.41
C GLN A 465 20.83 6.65 2.67
N ALA A 466 21.13 7.93 2.85
CA ALA A 466 21.71 8.49 4.07
C ALA A 466 20.86 9.68 4.54
N GLU A 467 20.36 9.63 5.77
CA GLU A 467 19.46 10.63 6.35
C GLU A 467 20.05 11.19 7.65
N TRP A 468 20.16 12.51 7.76
CA TRP A 468 20.58 13.21 8.97
C TRP A 468 19.37 13.44 9.86
N VAL A 469 19.39 12.79 11.02
CA VAL A 469 18.28 12.75 11.98
C VAL A 469 18.78 13.13 13.37
N THR A 470 17.89 13.71 14.18
CA THR A 470 18.19 14.07 15.59
C THR A 470 18.48 12.83 16.43
N ASP A 471 17.70 11.76 16.23
CA ASP A 471 17.89 10.44 16.82
C ASP A 471 17.42 9.33 15.86
N ALA A 472 17.62 8.05 16.25
CA ALA A 472 17.36 6.92 15.36
C ALA A 472 15.87 6.71 15.01
N LYS A 473 14.95 7.20 15.85
CA LYS A 473 13.49 7.10 15.69
C LYS A 473 12.88 8.36 15.07
N SER A 474 13.64 9.46 15.00
CA SER A 474 13.17 10.70 14.40
C SER A 474 12.82 10.52 12.93
N MET A 475 11.71 11.15 12.56
CA MET A 475 11.22 11.27 11.18
C MET A 475 11.58 12.63 10.57
N ASP A 476 11.97 13.62 11.37
CA ASP A 476 12.42 14.92 10.87
C ASP A 476 13.88 14.80 10.40
N ARG A 477 14.09 15.13 9.13
CA ARG A 477 15.37 15.03 8.44
C ARG A 477 15.87 16.43 8.12
N SER A 478 17.04 16.77 8.63
CA SER A 478 17.71 18.05 8.34
C SER A 478 18.49 18.01 7.02
N ALA A 479 18.95 16.82 6.62
CA ALA A 479 19.55 16.58 5.32
C ALA A 479 19.37 15.12 4.89
N GLU A 480 19.45 14.86 3.59
CA GLU A 480 19.42 13.50 3.03
C GLU A 480 20.22 13.41 1.73
N VAL A 481 20.72 12.21 1.44
CA VAL A 481 21.44 11.85 0.21
C VAL A 481 20.92 10.49 -0.25
N PHE A 482 20.65 10.38 -1.55
CA PHE A 482 20.33 9.12 -2.20
C PHE A 482 21.32 8.85 -3.34
N ILE A 483 21.75 7.61 -3.50
CA ILE A 483 22.65 7.19 -4.58
C ILE A 483 22.16 5.88 -5.15
N GLY A 484 22.00 5.80 -6.47
CA GLY A 484 21.63 4.56 -7.15
C GLY A 484 20.66 4.80 -8.30
N ALA A 485 19.93 3.77 -8.69
CA ALA A 485 19.06 3.74 -9.87
C ALA A 485 17.57 3.47 -9.55
N GLY A 486 17.22 3.47 -8.27
CA GLY A 486 15.87 3.20 -7.74
C GLY A 486 15.85 1.94 -6.89
N ILE A 487 14.74 1.67 -6.20
CA ILE A 487 14.61 0.43 -5.40
C ILE A 487 14.61 -0.77 -6.34
N ILE A 488 13.88 -0.72 -7.44
CA ILE A 488 13.76 -1.81 -8.43
C ILE A 488 14.21 -1.25 -9.79
N PRO A 489 15.51 -1.03 -10.00
CA PRO A 489 15.96 -0.39 -11.23
C PRO A 489 15.61 -1.28 -12.44
N PRO A 490 14.95 -0.73 -13.47
CA PRO A 490 14.79 -1.40 -14.75
C PRO A 490 16.15 -1.75 -15.38
N PRO A 491 16.16 -2.62 -16.40
CA PRO A 491 17.31 -2.74 -17.28
C PRO A 491 17.72 -1.38 -17.83
N ASP A 492 19.03 -1.17 -18.02
CA ASP A 492 19.62 0.05 -18.57
C ASP A 492 19.34 1.34 -17.77
N SER A 493 19.00 1.22 -16.48
CA SER A 493 18.93 2.38 -15.60
C SER A 493 20.32 3.00 -15.38
N VAL A 494 20.34 4.33 -15.39
CA VAL A 494 21.51 5.14 -15.07
C VAL A 494 21.46 5.57 -13.60
N PRO A 495 22.62 5.58 -12.91
CA PRO A 495 22.64 6.01 -11.52
C PRO A 495 22.45 7.53 -11.41
N ALA A 496 21.80 7.94 -10.33
CA ALA A 496 21.68 9.32 -9.92
C ALA A 496 22.19 9.50 -8.50
N VAL A 497 22.67 10.70 -8.21
CA VAL A 497 22.92 11.19 -6.86
C VAL A 497 21.92 12.31 -6.60
N THR A 498 21.10 12.17 -5.57
CA THR A 498 20.21 13.24 -5.12
C THR A 498 20.57 13.64 -3.70
N LEU A 499 20.35 14.91 -3.38
CA LEU A 499 20.59 15.42 -2.04
C LEU A 499 19.63 16.56 -1.72
N GLY A 500 19.36 16.73 -0.43
CA GLY A 500 18.60 17.86 0.08
C GLY A 500 19.11 18.28 1.45
N VAL A 501 19.30 19.59 1.65
CA VAL A 501 19.83 20.16 2.88
C VAL A 501 18.97 21.35 3.30
N ARG A 502 18.34 21.26 4.48
CA ARG A 502 17.53 22.35 5.06
C ARG A 502 18.47 23.44 5.58
N GLY A 503 18.21 24.70 5.20
CA GLY A 503 19.00 25.84 5.69
C GLY A 503 20.41 25.95 5.13
N ALA A 504 20.71 25.32 3.98
CA ALA A 504 22.02 25.45 3.34
C ALA A 504 22.33 26.89 2.90
N SER A 505 23.59 27.31 3.11
CA SER A 505 24.11 28.63 2.74
C SER A 505 24.32 28.79 1.24
N ALA A 506 24.53 30.03 0.78
CA ALA A 506 24.92 30.33 -0.59
C ALA A 506 26.31 29.77 -0.95
N ASP A 507 27.22 29.67 0.04
CA ASP A 507 28.54 29.07 -0.15
C ASP A 507 28.43 27.56 -0.42
N ALA A 508 27.53 26.87 0.29
CA ALA A 508 27.25 25.46 0.06
C ALA A 508 26.68 25.23 -1.35
N GLU A 509 25.75 26.08 -1.78
CA GLU A 509 25.20 26.07 -3.13
C GLU A 509 26.28 26.31 -4.19
N SER A 510 27.15 27.30 -3.98
CA SER A 510 28.28 27.61 -4.87
C SER A 510 29.30 26.46 -4.96
N ALA A 511 29.61 25.83 -3.82
CA ALA A 511 30.49 24.65 -3.78
C ALA A 511 29.89 23.46 -4.55
N LEU A 512 28.58 23.26 -4.44
CA LEU A 512 27.87 22.21 -5.20
C LEU A 512 27.93 22.47 -6.71
N VAL A 513 27.60 23.69 -7.12
CA VAL A 513 27.66 24.13 -8.52
C VAL A 513 29.07 23.90 -9.08
N ALA A 514 30.11 24.33 -8.35
CA ALA A 514 31.49 24.16 -8.78
C ALA A 514 31.90 22.68 -8.92
N ALA A 515 31.41 21.81 -8.04
CA ALA A 515 31.71 20.38 -8.11
C ALA A 515 30.98 19.69 -9.28
N ILE A 516 29.72 20.04 -9.54
CA ILE A 516 28.99 19.55 -10.71
C ILE A 516 29.64 20.05 -12.00
N ASP A 517 30.17 21.29 -12.03
CA ASP A 517 30.91 21.80 -13.18
C ASP A 517 32.15 20.96 -13.52
N VAL A 518 32.85 20.41 -12.51
CA VAL A 518 33.97 19.49 -12.75
C VAL A 518 33.49 18.22 -13.44
N LEU A 519 32.45 17.57 -12.89
CA LEU A 519 31.86 16.38 -13.50
C LEU A 519 31.32 16.65 -14.92
N ALA A 520 30.70 17.80 -15.14
CA ALA A 520 30.15 18.19 -16.43
C ALA A 520 31.23 18.44 -17.49
N ARG A 521 32.36 19.08 -17.12
CA ARG A 521 33.51 19.28 -18.00
C ARG A 521 34.14 17.97 -18.45
N ASP A 522 34.11 16.96 -17.59
CA ASP A 522 34.63 15.63 -17.89
C ASP A 522 33.65 14.75 -18.69
N GLY A 523 32.47 15.29 -19.04
CA GLY A 523 31.50 14.63 -19.91
C GLY A 523 30.76 13.46 -19.26
N VAL A 524 30.75 13.37 -17.92
CA VAL A 524 30.10 12.25 -17.20
C VAL A 524 28.70 12.55 -16.68
N VAL A 525 28.24 13.80 -16.82
CA VAL A 525 26.90 14.25 -16.41
C VAL A 525 25.94 14.14 -17.59
N LEU A 526 24.89 13.33 -17.45
CA LEU A 526 23.79 13.25 -18.42
C LEU A 526 22.85 14.45 -18.27
N GLN A 527 22.51 14.77 -17.03
CA GLN A 527 21.82 15.99 -16.64
C GLN A 527 22.02 16.25 -15.14
N ALA A 528 21.90 17.50 -14.73
CA ALA A 528 21.84 17.85 -13.32
C ALA A 528 21.03 19.11 -13.09
N PHE A 529 20.54 19.31 -11.88
CA PHE A 529 20.05 20.61 -11.43
C PHE A 529 20.41 20.87 -9.96
N VAL A 530 20.50 22.15 -9.60
CA VAL A 530 20.60 22.65 -8.24
C VAL A 530 19.54 23.72 -8.07
N THR A 531 18.61 23.53 -7.14
CA THR A 531 17.50 24.45 -6.90
C THR A 531 17.05 24.42 -5.44
N ARG A 532 15.95 25.10 -5.12
CA ARG A 532 15.34 25.06 -3.79
C ARG A 532 13.90 24.59 -3.84
N TRP A 533 13.64 23.47 -3.17
CA TRP A 533 12.33 22.82 -3.03
C TRP A 533 12.07 22.48 -1.55
N GLY A 534 10.82 22.13 -1.21
CA GLY A 534 10.43 21.68 0.13
C GLY A 534 10.79 20.22 0.39
N GLU A 535 11.01 19.45 -0.67
CA GLU A 535 11.28 18.02 -0.63
C GLU A 535 12.50 17.66 -1.48
N THR A 536 13.25 16.66 -1.03
CA THR A 536 14.42 16.16 -1.77
C THR A 536 13.95 15.21 -2.87
N PRO A 537 14.49 15.32 -4.10
CA PRO A 537 14.19 14.36 -5.15
C PRO A 537 14.59 12.94 -4.73
N ALA A 538 13.75 11.95 -5.02
CA ALA A 538 14.18 10.57 -5.03
C ALA A 538 15.01 10.31 -6.30
N VAL A 539 15.77 9.21 -6.32
CA VAL A 539 16.55 8.86 -7.53
C VAL A 539 15.66 8.50 -8.71
N ASP A 540 14.43 8.05 -8.47
CA ASP A 540 13.46 7.56 -9.46
C ASP A 540 12.21 8.45 -9.58
N GLU A 541 12.13 9.55 -8.84
CA GLU A 541 11.04 10.52 -8.93
C GLU A 541 11.47 11.87 -8.36
N THR A 542 11.21 12.95 -9.10
CA THR A 542 11.37 14.32 -8.58
C THR A 542 10.00 14.97 -8.35
N PRO A 543 9.91 15.95 -7.41
CA PRO A 543 8.69 16.76 -7.27
C PRO A 543 8.20 17.42 -8.57
N TYR A 544 9.11 17.74 -9.48
CA TYR A 544 8.78 18.32 -10.78
C TYR A 544 8.12 17.28 -11.70
N GLU A 545 8.67 16.06 -11.76
CA GLU A 545 8.08 14.93 -12.48
C GLU A 545 6.68 14.60 -11.94
N THR A 546 6.52 14.50 -10.62
CA THR A 546 5.23 14.22 -9.97
C THR A 546 4.18 15.27 -10.31
N ALA A 547 4.54 16.55 -10.28
CA ALA A 547 3.66 17.65 -10.70
C ALA A 547 3.28 17.57 -12.19
N CYS A 548 4.17 17.06 -13.05
CA CYS A 548 3.92 16.80 -14.47
C CYS A 548 3.13 15.51 -14.74
N GLY A 549 2.77 14.73 -13.71
CA GLY A 549 2.11 13.44 -13.87
C GLY A 549 3.02 12.33 -14.41
N VAL A 550 4.33 12.51 -14.25
CA VAL A 550 5.38 11.52 -14.59
C VAL A 550 5.78 10.82 -13.29
N ARG A 551 5.75 9.49 -13.26
CA ARG A 551 6.05 8.73 -12.03
C ARG A 551 6.84 7.46 -12.28
N GLY A 552 7.54 7.00 -11.24
CA GLY A 552 8.11 5.66 -11.22
C GLY A 552 9.36 5.47 -12.07
N LEU A 553 9.73 4.21 -12.25
CA LEU A 553 11.10 3.79 -12.52
C LEU A 553 11.60 4.04 -13.94
N CYS A 554 10.72 4.34 -14.90
CA CYS A 554 11.17 4.64 -16.27
C CYS A 554 12.04 5.91 -16.29
N THR A 555 11.92 6.80 -15.30
CA THR A 555 12.71 8.04 -15.21
C THR A 555 14.21 7.79 -15.00
N THR A 556 14.57 6.59 -14.53
CA THR A 556 15.97 6.19 -14.34
C THR A 556 16.54 5.49 -15.54
N GLN A 557 15.74 5.11 -16.55
CA GLN A 557 16.25 4.50 -17.78
C GLN A 557 17.12 5.49 -18.56
N ARG A 558 18.18 5.00 -19.18
CA ARG A 558 19.09 5.83 -19.99
C ARG A 558 18.36 6.58 -21.11
N GLU A 559 17.45 5.92 -21.84
CA GLU A 559 16.67 6.54 -22.91
C GLU A 559 15.87 7.75 -22.38
N TRP A 560 15.26 7.60 -21.21
CA TRP A 560 14.53 8.69 -20.56
C TRP A 560 15.46 9.83 -20.14
N ALA A 561 16.51 9.51 -19.38
CA ALA A 561 17.42 10.49 -18.80
C ALA A 561 18.24 11.27 -19.85
N THR A 562 18.34 10.78 -21.08
CA THR A 562 19.01 11.48 -22.20
C THR A 562 18.03 12.24 -23.09
N ARG A 563 16.73 11.98 -22.99
CA ARG A 563 15.68 12.62 -23.80
C ARG A 563 14.90 13.69 -23.05
N TRP A 564 14.64 13.48 -21.76
CA TRP A 564 13.75 14.30 -20.95
C TRP A 564 14.45 14.83 -19.69
N LEU A 565 14.14 16.09 -19.36
CA LEU A 565 14.55 16.71 -18.12
C LEU A 565 13.80 16.15 -16.93
N ARG A 566 14.54 15.87 -15.86
CA ARG A 566 14.01 15.32 -14.61
C ARG A 566 13.60 16.38 -13.61
N GLY A 567 13.95 17.64 -13.82
CA GLY A 567 13.54 18.72 -12.95
C GLY A 567 13.97 20.08 -13.43
N LEU A 568 13.21 21.10 -13.05
CA LEU A 568 13.53 22.48 -13.32
C LEU A 568 13.03 23.36 -12.16
N GLY A 569 13.86 24.31 -11.76
CA GLY A 569 13.55 25.27 -10.72
C GLY A 569 14.50 26.45 -10.79
N PRO A 570 14.30 27.50 -9.97
CA PRO A 570 15.22 28.62 -9.91
C PRO A 570 16.60 28.14 -9.41
N GLY A 571 17.69 28.55 -10.06
CA GLY A 571 19.04 28.09 -9.74
C GLY A 571 19.82 27.67 -10.96
N TRP A 572 20.35 26.45 -10.98
CA TRP A 572 21.29 25.98 -12.00
C TRP A 572 20.82 24.68 -12.65
N LEU A 573 21.00 24.59 -13.97
CA LEU A 573 20.69 23.43 -14.79
C LEU A 573 21.90 23.03 -15.63
N TRP A 574 22.18 21.74 -15.71
CA TRP A 574 23.19 21.17 -16.61
C TRP A 574 22.53 20.23 -17.61
N LEU A 575 22.83 20.45 -18.88
CA LEU A 575 22.41 19.60 -19.99
C LEU A 575 23.64 18.86 -20.51
N GLY A 576 23.66 17.54 -20.38
CA GLY A 576 24.65 16.71 -21.04
C GLY A 576 24.49 16.73 -22.56
N ARG A 577 25.40 16.04 -23.25
CA ARG A 577 25.52 16.05 -24.71
C ARG A 577 24.19 15.74 -25.43
N ASP A 578 23.47 14.72 -24.98
CA ASP A 578 22.25 14.25 -25.67
C ASP A 578 21.09 15.26 -25.54
N LEU A 579 20.80 15.73 -24.32
CA LEU A 579 19.75 16.74 -24.09
C LEU A 579 20.07 18.07 -24.79
N ARG A 580 21.34 18.46 -24.81
CA ARG A 580 21.81 19.66 -25.52
C ARG A 580 21.44 19.62 -27.00
N ALA A 581 21.47 18.46 -27.65
CA ALA A 581 21.14 18.32 -29.07
C ALA A 581 19.66 18.61 -29.38
N HIS A 582 18.80 18.65 -28.36
CA HIS A 582 17.36 18.85 -28.48
C HIS A 582 16.89 20.26 -28.12
N VAL A 583 17.78 21.18 -27.73
CA VAL A 583 17.42 22.53 -27.27
C VAL A 583 18.10 23.62 -28.09
N ASP A 584 17.38 24.72 -28.31
CA ASP A 584 17.99 25.94 -28.84
C ASP A 584 18.74 26.67 -27.71
N ALA A 585 20.01 26.34 -27.58
CA ALA A 585 20.90 26.88 -26.56
C ALA A 585 21.00 28.41 -26.61
N ALA A 586 20.78 29.06 -27.76
CA ALA A 586 20.93 30.51 -27.89
C ALA A 586 19.91 31.29 -27.03
N ALA A 587 18.73 30.70 -26.78
CA ALA A 587 17.66 31.32 -26.00
C ALA A 587 17.94 31.37 -24.48
N LEU A 588 18.93 30.62 -23.99
CA LEU A 588 19.16 30.39 -22.55
C LEU A 588 20.47 30.99 -22.02
N SER A 589 21.24 31.70 -22.85
CA SER A 589 22.56 32.29 -22.51
C SER A 589 23.50 31.33 -21.73
N PRO A 590 23.74 30.09 -22.21
CA PRO A 590 24.45 29.07 -21.45
C PRO A 590 25.96 29.31 -21.36
N THR A 591 26.57 28.78 -20.31
CA THR A 591 28.02 28.56 -20.21
C THR A 591 28.36 27.16 -20.73
N VAL A 592 29.29 27.04 -21.68
CA VAL A 592 29.74 25.74 -22.22
C VAL A 592 30.79 25.13 -21.28
N LEU A 593 30.60 23.86 -20.91
CA LEU A 593 31.49 23.09 -20.04
C LEU A 593 31.82 21.76 -20.70
N GLY A 594 32.83 21.75 -21.58
CA GLY A 594 33.11 20.59 -22.44
C GLY A 594 31.93 20.34 -23.39
N ASP A 595 31.38 19.13 -23.34
CA ASP A 595 30.19 18.76 -24.13
C ASP A 595 28.87 19.18 -23.49
N SER A 596 28.90 19.58 -22.21
CA SER A 596 27.72 19.99 -21.44
C SER A 596 27.43 21.48 -21.53
N LEU A 597 26.19 21.88 -21.26
CA LEU A 597 25.79 23.27 -21.03
C LEU A 597 25.42 23.47 -19.57
N ARG A 598 25.83 24.59 -18.98
CA ARG A 598 25.31 25.10 -17.70
C ARG A 598 24.46 26.32 -17.94
N ILE A 599 23.27 26.36 -17.38
CA ILE A 599 22.28 27.44 -17.54
C ILE A 599 21.87 27.93 -16.15
N GLU A 600 21.83 29.25 -15.96
CA GLU A 600 21.23 29.88 -14.79
C GLU A 600 19.74 30.14 -15.04
N ILE A 601 18.88 29.66 -14.15
CA ILE A 601 17.43 29.75 -14.25
C ILE A 601 16.93 30.82 -13.29
N ALA A 602 16.77 32.04 -13.78
CA ALA A 602 16.17 33.14 -13.02
C ALA A 602 14.63 33.17 -13.13
N ASP A 603 14.11 32.89 -14.34
CA ASP A 603 12.69 32.80 -14.63
C ASP A 603 12.35 31.39 -15.12
N VAL A 604 11.72 30.60 -14.24
CA VAL A 604 11.34 29.22 -14.54
C VAL A 604 10.38 29.15 -15.73
N PHE A 605 9.42 30.06 -15.84
CA PHE A 605 8.43 30.01 -16.93
C PHE A 605 9.09 30.30 -18.29
N ALA A 606 9.97 31.29 -18.36
CA ALA A 606 10.73 31.56 -19.58
C ALA A 606 11.63 30.38 -19.96
N ALA A 607 12.33 29.80 -18.97
CA ALA A 607 13.17 28.62 -19.17
C ALA A 607 12.36 27.40 -19.65
N GLU A 608 11.18 27.15 -19.08
CA GLU A 608 10.32 26.05 -19.51
C GLU A 608 9.88 26.18 -20.96
N ASN A 609 9.55 27.39 -21.41
CA ASN A 609 9.19 27.61 -22.81
C ASN A 609 10.37 27.35 -23.75
N ALA A 610 11.58 27.79 -23.39
CA ALA A 610 12.79 27.52 -24.17
C ALA A 610 13.20 26.03 -24.15
N LEU A 611 12.90 25.32 -23.06
CA LEU A 611 13.21 23.90 -22.87
C LEU A 611 12.04 22.97 -23.22
N ALA A 612 10.92 23.50 -23.74
CA ALA A 612 9.70 22.73 -24.00
C ALA A 612 9.90 21.43 -24.80
N PRO A 613 10.85 21.32 -25.77
CA PRO A 613 11.12 20.06 -26.48
C PRO A 613 11.71 18.93 -25.63
N VAL A 614 12.26 19.24 -24.45
CA VAL A 614 12.88 18.26 -23.52
C VAL A 614 12.17 18.19 -22.17
N LEU A 615 11.03 18.86 -21.99
CA LEU A 615 10.20 18.69 -20.79
C LEU A 615 9.25 17.51 -20.97
N PRO A 616 9.24 16.52 -20.05
CA PRO A 616 8.39 15.35 -20.18
C PRO A 616 6.92 15.69 -19.92
N ALA A 617 6.02 15.06 -20.67
CA ALA A 617 4.59 15.03 -20.40
C ALA A 617 4.14 13.66 -19.89
N ALA A 618 2.93 13.60 -19.33
CA ALA A 618 2.33 12.34 -18.87
C ALA A 618 2.14 11.32 -20.00
N GLU A 619 1.98 11.77 -21.24
CA GLU A 619 1.89 10.92 -22.43
C GLU A 619 3.23 10.24 -22.76
N ASP A 620 4.34 10.98 -22.63
CA ASP A 620 5.70 10.43 -22.85
C ASP A 620 6.00 9.35 -21.83
N TRP A 621 5.62 9.60 -20.57
CA TRP A 621 5.72 8.64 -19.47
C TRP A 621 4.94 7.34 -19.75
N LYS A 622 3.67 7.45 -20.17
CA LYS A 622 2.85 6.28 -20.53
C LYS A 622 3.47 5.51 -21.69
N ALA A 623 3.99 6.20 -22.70
CA ALA A 623 4.63 5.57 -23.86
C ALA A 623 5.96 4.87 -23.50
N ALA A 624 6.73 5.41 -22.56
CA ALA A 624 7.93 4.75 -22.04
C ALA A 624 7.58 3.51 -21.22
N THR A 625 6.60 3.62 -20.32
CA THR A 625 6.16 2.51 -19.45
C THR A 625 5.56 1.34 -20.23
N LEU A 626 4.92 1.59 -21.38
CA LEU A 626 4.40 0.52 -22.24
C LEU A 626 5.48 -0.21 -23.04
N ARG A 627 6.68 0.38 -23.17
CA ARG A 627 7.83 -0.22 -23.88
C ARG A 627 8.75 -1.02 -22.96
N SER A 628 8.81 -0.66 -21.68
CA SER A 628 9.51 -1.37 -20.61
C SER A 628 8.73 -2.60 -20.15
#